data_AF-A0AAE1PTQ6-F1
#
_entry.id   AF-A0AAE1PTQ6-F1
#
_cell.length_a   1.000
_cell.length_b   1.000
_cell.length_c   1.000
_cell.angle_alpha   90.00
_cell.angle_beta   90.00
_cell.angle_gamma   90.00
#
_symmetry.space_group_name_H-M   'P 1'
#
loop_
_entity.id
_entity.type
_entity.pdbx_description
1 polymer ?
#
loop_
_entity_poly.entity_id
_entity_poly.type
_entity_poly.pdbx_seq_one_letter_code
_entity_poly.pdbx_strand_id
1 'polypeptide(L)'
;MELEKWPIFSLLKPDFIEKMKLACVFGNLGNEAVIVTKDDDVYALGFNGSGCLGVGDQNSTMEPRKIEPLCQKKVKGIAFGSGPHVLAYTESGELYSWGHNGYCQLGNGSTNQGLTPYLVTTHLHNKRVMRIAAGSHHSLALTEEGEVMAWGQNNCGQVGTGTTTNQPTPRKVIPNIGGRRVVDISCGQTSSMAVMDNGEVYGWGLNSNGQLGLGNNVNQHNPCRVTALQGVVITKIVCGYAHSLALSDEGGLWAWGANNYGQLGTGNKANQCVPVRVGQDLGRIVDIASSHYCHLSAAMTQNSKIYLWGHCRGQSVVAPLETGYGSLHEVFALWASPSITYQPLQVTSFTRSSLAQAMALALDDEETADVVFVVDERRIRAHRAVLKIRCQYFRNMFQEHWKENNLEEVEVKDYSFVVFRAFLQYIYTDTVNVSPEDAIGLLDLANAYCEEALKRDCERIIRHGITTENAAMLYAVAIKYEATELEEFCFRFALNHMTEVAQTEAFMALDELTVKNFIQRAAQHGAFKY
;
A
#
# COMPACT_ATOMS: atom_id res chain seq x y z
N MET A 1 -4.28 -4.38 6.41
CA MET A 1 -3.29 -5.31 5.82
C MET A 1 -2.30 -4.52 4.96
N GLU A 2 -1.01 -4.90 4.86
CA GLU A 2 0.01 -4.16 4.08
C GLU A 2 -0.37 -3.98 2.60
N LEU A 3 -1.11 -4.95 2.02
CA LEU A 3 -1.64 -4.90 0.66
C LEU A 3 -2.69 -3.81 0.43
N GLU A 4 -3.48 -3.44 1.45
CA GLU A 4 -4.53 -2.40 1.33
C GLU A 4 -3.94 -1.01 1.06
N LYS A 5 -2.64 -0.82 1.35
CA LYS A 5 -1.94 0.45 1.08
C LYS A 5 -1.60 0.62 -0.40
N TRP A 6 -1.71 -0.43 -1.22
CA TRP A 6 -1.39 -0.43 -2.64
C TRP A 6 -2.67 -0.31 -3.48
N PRO A 7 -2.95 0.85 -4.09
CA PRO A 7 -4.21 1.07 -4.83
C PRO A 7 -4.45 0.08 -5.96
N ILE A 8 -3.39 -0.43 -6.61
CA ILE A 8 -3.50 -1.41 -7.69
C ILE A 8 -4.16 -2.72 -7.26
N PHE A 9 -4.12 -3.06 -5.96
CA PHE A 9 -4.73 -4.29 -5.44
C PHE A 9 -6.16 -4.08 -4.90
N SER A 10 -6.68 -2.85 -4.89
CA SER A 10 -7.96 -2.53 -4.23
C SER A 10 -9.19 -3.15 -4.90
N LEU A 11 -9.09 -3.50 -6.18
CA LEU A 11 -10.18 -4.13 -6.95
C LEU A 11 -10.07 -5.66 -7.00
N LEU A 12 -9.05 -6.25 -6.37
CA LEU A 12 -8.90 -7.69 -6.33
C LEU A 12 -9.93 -8.31 -5.39
N LYS A 13 -10.49 -9.45 -5.79
CA LYS A 13 -11.42 -10.22 -4.95
C LYS A 13 -10.71 -10.70 -3.67
N PRO A 14 -11.36 -10.70 -2.50
CA PRO A 14 -10.77 -11.17 -1.25
C PRO A 14 -10.13 -12.57 -1.36
N ASP A 15 -10.82 -13.53 -1.97
CA ASP A 15 -10.32 -14.90 -2.18
C ASP A 15 -9.03 -14.97 -3.00
N PHE A 16 -8.79 -13.98 -3.88
CA PHE A 16 -7.55 -13.91 -4.65
C PHE A 16 -6.43 -13.30 -3.80
N ILE A 17 -6.73 -12.26 -3.01
CA ILE A 17 -5.79 -11.63 -2.09
C ILE A 17 -5.23 -12.67 -1.09
N GLU A 18 -6.08 -13.56 -0.57
CA GLU A 18 -5.66 -14.62 0.35
C GLU A 18 -4.69 -15.63 -0.27
N LYS A 19 -4.72 -15.79 -1.60
CA LYS A 19 -3.82 -16.66 -2.35
C LYS A 19 -2.49 -15.98 -2.66
N MET A 20 -2.36 -14.65 -2.50
CA MET A 20 -1.12 -13.95 -2.80
C MET A 20 0.00 -14.39 -1.83
N LYS A 21 1.19 -14.61 -2.38
CA LYS A 21 2.42 -14.97 -1.67
C LYS A 21 3.49 -13.90 -1.84
N LEU A 22 3.64 -13.39 -3.06
CA LEU A 22 4.59 -12.33 -3.39
C LEU A 22 3.94 -11.35 -4.37
N ALA A 23 4.24 -10.07 -4.24
CA ALA A 23 3.76 -9.05 -5.16
C ALA A 23 4.83 -8.01 -5.45
N CYS A 24 4.81 -7.45 -6.65
CA CYS A 24 5.64 -6.32 -7.06
C CYS A 24 4.76 -5.30 -7.75
N VAL A 25 4.88 -4.04 -7.36
CA VAL A 25 4.20 -2.91 -8.01
C VAL A 25 5.26 -2.02 -8.63
N PHE A 26 5.11 -1.72 -9.90
CA PHE A 26 6.14 -1.04 -10.68
C PHE A 26 5.54 -0.11 -11.73
N GLY A 27 6.45 0.42 -12.56
CA GLY A 27 6.18 1.29 -13.70
C GLY A 27 5.94 2.75 -13.34
N ASN A 28 5.81 3.56 -14.40
CA ASN A 28 6.02 5.02 -14.29
C ASN A 28 4.95 5.73 -13.47
N LEU A 29 3.77 5.11 -13.30
CA LEU A 29 2.68 5.61 -12.49
C LEU A 29 2.36 4.68 -11.30
N GLY A 30 3.15 3.62 -11.08
CA GLY A 30 2.87 2.61 -10.06
C GLY A 30 1.60 1.81 -10.35
N ASN A 31 1.32 1.59 -11.64
CA ASN A 31 0.06 1.02 -12.11
C ASN A 31 0.27 -0.28 -12.90
N GLU A 32 1.39 -0.97 -12.68
CA GLU A 32 1.67 -2.32 -13.13
C GLU A 32 2.02 -3.20 -11.94
N ALA A 33 1.55 -4.45 -11.95
CA ALA A 33 1.88 -5.40 -10.91
C ALA A 33 2.12 -6.81 -11.45
N VAL A 34 3.05 -7.52 -10.81
CA VAL A 34 3.23 -8.97 -10.92
C VAL A 34 2.97 -9.59 -9.56
N ILE A 35 2.18 -10.65 -9.54
CA ILE A 35 1.71 -11.36 -8.35
C ILE A 35 2.07 -12.82 -8.49
N VAL A 36 2.64 -13.41 -7.44
CA VAL A 36 2.86 -14.85 -7.31
C VAL A 36 1.94 -15.35 -6.21
N THR A 37 1.19 -16.42 -6.49
CA THR A 37 0.26 -17.03 -5.54
C THR A 37 0.91 -18.17 -4.76
N LYS A 38 0.25 -18.64 -3.71
CA LYS A 38 0.72 -19.71 -2.80
C LYS A 38 0.89 -21.06 -3.51
N ASP A 39 0.14 -21.29 -4.57
CA ASP A 39 0.27 -22.41 -5.49
C ASP A 39 1.33 -22.17 -6.58
N ASP A 40 2.14 -21.11 -6.49
CA ASP A 40 3.22 -20.75 -7.41
C ASP A 40 2.77 -20.40 -8.85
N ASP A 41 1.49 -20.10 -9.06
CA ASP A 41 1.03 -19.44 -10.29
C ASP A 41 1.44 -17.95 -10.30
N VAL A 42 1.67 -17.41 -11.49
CA VAL A 42 2.08 -16.00 -11.67
C VAL A 42 1.05 -15.25 -12.49
N TYR A 43 0.66 -14.09 -11.99
CA TYR A 43 -0.31 -13.20 -12.60
C TYR A 43 0.27 -11.80 -12.78
N ALA A 44 -0.27 -11.06 -13.73
CA ALA A 44 -0.01 -9.64 -13.91
C ALA A 44 -1.30 -8.86 -14.11
N LEU A 45 -1.30 -7.61 -13.68
CA LEU A 45 -2.35 -6.65 -14.00
C LEU A 45 -1.78 -5.23 -14.13
N GLY A 46 -2.56 -4.34 -14.73
CA GLY A 46 -2.24 -2.93 -14.87
C GLY A 46 -2.02 -2.49 -16.31
N PHE A 47 -1.20 -1.45 -16.47
CA PHE A 47 -0.83 -0.91 -17.77
C PHE A 47 0.14 -1.83 -18.52
N ASN A 48 -0.10 -2.06 -19.81
CA ASN A 48 0.70 -3.01 -20.61
C ASN A 48 1.23 -2.42 -21.93
N GLY A 49 1.29 -1.10 -22.06
CA GLY A 49 1.75 -0.46 -23.31
C GLY A 49 3.18 -0.85 -23.73
N SER A 50 3.98 -1.37 -22.80
CA SER A 50 5.33 -1.87 -23.06
C SER A 50 5.48 -3.39 -23.00
N GLY A 51 4.39 -4.16 -22.97
CA GLY A 51 4.46 -5.63 -22.86
C GLY A 51 5.01 -6.12 -21.52
N CYS A 52 5.11 -5.24 -20.52
CA CYS A 52 5.73 -5.50 -19.22
C CYS A 52 4.87 -6.37 -18.30
N LEU A 53 3.60 -6.64 -18.66
CA LEU A 53 2.80 -7.66 -17.98
C LEU A 53 3.19 -9.09 -18.38
N GLY A 54 3.84 -9.29 -19.53
CA GLY A 54 4.34 -10.61 -19.95
C GLY A 54 3.25 -11.61 -20.38
N VAL A 55 2.04 -11.12 -20.67
CA VAL A 55 0.83 -11.93 -20.94
C VAL A 55 0.60 -12.24 -22.43
N GLY A 56 1.60 -12.00 -23.29
CA GLY A 56 1.55 -12.32 -24.72
C GLY A 56 0.95 -11.25 -25.62
N ASP A 57 0.55 -10.10 -25.06
CA ASP A 57 0.04 -8.95 -25.80
C ASP A 57 0.44 -7.63 -25.11
N GLN A 58 -0.11 -6.50 -25.58
CA GLN A 58 0.07 -5.15 -25.03
C GLN A 58 -1.23 -4.58 -24.41
N ASN A 59 -2.22 -5.44 -24.17
CA ASN A 59 -3.51 -5.01 -23.65
C ASN A 59 -3.42 -4.81 -22.14
N SER A 60 -3.80 -3.61 -21.68
CA SER A 60 -3.89 -3.30 -20.25
C SER A 60 -5.10 -4.01 -19.64
N THR A 61 -5.03 -4.36 -18.35
CA THR A 61 -6.10 -5.07 -17.65
C THR A 61 -6.20 -4.61 -16.21
N MET A 62 -7.42 -4.55 -15.67
CA MET A 62 -7.63 -4.38 -14.23
C MET A 62 -7.81 -5.71 -13.50
N GLU A 63 -8.04 -6.80 -14.25
CA GLU A 63 -8.15 -8.16 -13.71
C GLU A 63 -6.83 -8.92 -13.87
N PRO A 64 -6.44 -9.75 -12.88
CA PRO A 64 -5.24 -10.59 -12.97
C PRO A 64 -5.28 -11.52 -14.18
N ARG A 65 -4.25 -11.46 -15.03
CA ARG A 65 -4.03 -12.39 -16.15
C ARG A 65 -2.81 -13.24 -15.89
N LYS A 66 -2.86 -14.53 -16.22
CA LYS A 66 -1.73 -15.45 -16.02
C LYS A 66 -0.54 -15.09 -16.91
N ILE A 67 0.65 -15.16 -16.33
CA ILE A 67 1.93 -15.19 -17.04
C ILE A 67 2.31 -16.65 -17.24
N GLU A 68 1.67 -17.31 -18.21
CA GLU A 68 1.76 -18.77 -18.42
C GLU A 68 3.19 -19.34 -18.35
N PRO A 69 4.24 -18.73 -18.94
CA PRO A 69 5.59 -19.28 -18.89
C PRO A 69 6.24 -19.34 -17.50
N LEU A 70 5.70 -18.61 -16.52
CA LEU A 70 6.22 -18.54 -15.15
C LEU A 70 5.38 -19.31 -14.13
N CYS A 71 4.16 -19.72 -14.48
CA CYS A 71 3.33 -20.52 -13.59
C CYS A 71 4.06 -21.82 -13.19
N GLN A 72 3.98 -22.17 -11.90
CA GLN A 72 4.62 -23.35 -11.31
C GLN A 72 6.16 -23.36 -11.36
N LYS A 73 6.79 -22.24 -11.75
CA LYS A 73 8.27 -22.12 -11.79
C LYS A 73 8.89 -21.74 -10.45
N LYS A 74 8.08 -21.58 -9.39
CA LYS A 74 8.54 -21.17 -8.05
C LYS A 74 9.37 -19.88 -8.09
N VAL A 75 8.77 -18.81 -8.62
CA VAL A 75 9.42 -17.49 -8.70
C VAL A 75 9.77 -17.00 -7.29
N LYS A 76 11.05 -16.67 -7.08
CA LYS A 76 11.62 -16.28 -5.79
C LYS A 76 11.87 -14.78 -5.68
N GLY A 77 12.16 -14.12 -6.80
CA GLY A 77 12.31 -12.67 -6.80
C GLY A 77 12.06 -12.05 -8.17
N ILE A 78 11.72 -10.77 -8.14
CA ILE A 78 11.34 -9.96 -9.29
C ILE A 78 12.06 -8.62 -9.16
N ALA A 79 12.60 -8.12 -10.26
CA ALA A 79 13.12 -6.77 -10.40
C ALA A 79 12.57 -6.16 -11.69
N PHE A 80 12.57 -4.84 -11.79
CA PHE A 80 12.00 -4.14 -12.92
C PHE A 80 12.73 -2.83 -13.13
N GLY A 81 12.75 -2.33 -14.36
CA GLY A 81 13.43 -1.09 -14.72
C GLY A 81 12.51 -0.02 -15.28
N SER A 82 12.94 1.25 -15.28
CA SER A 82 12.09 2.40 -15.68
C SER A 82 11.69 2.47 -17.16
N GLY A 83 12.49 1.90 -18.06
CA GLY A 83 12.02 1.57 -19.42
C GLY A 83 11.42 0.18 -19.36
N PRO A 84 10.10 0.06 -19.09
CA PRO A 84 9.53 -1.01 -18.30
C PRO A 84 9.88 -2.38 -18.87
N HIS A 85 10.85 -3.01 -18.23
CA HIS A 85 11.24 -4.40 -18.41
C HIS A 85 11.24 -5.06 -17.04
N VAL A 86 10.99 -6.35 -17.02
CA VAL A 86 10.88 -7.14 -15.81
C VAL A 86 11.86 -8.30 -15.90
N LEU A 87 12.50 -8.58 -14.77
CA LEU A 87 13.35 -9.73 -14.53
C LEU A 87 12.70 -10.56 -13.42
N ALA A 88 12.70 -11.88 -13.57
CA ALA A 88 12.28 -12.79 -12.51
C ALA A 88 13.27 -13.95 -12.42
N TYR A 89 13.58 -14.40 -11.20
CA TYR A 89 14.36 -15.62 -11.01
C TYR A 89 13.61 -16.63 -10.15
N THR A 90 13.83 -17.91 -10.44
CA THR A 90 13.17 -19.05 -9.79
C THR A 90 13.99 -19.58 -8.61
N GLU A 91 13.39 -20.48 -7.81
CA GLU A 91 14.10 -21.22 -6.77
C GLU A 91 15.29 -22.05 -7.30
N SER A 92 15.17 -22.57 -8.54
CA SER A 92 16.25 -23.27 -9.26
C SER A 92 17.33 -22.33 -9.80
N GLY A 93 17.11 -21.01 -9.75
CA GLY A 93 18.03 -19.99 -10.25
C GLY A 93 17.94 -19.72 -11.75
N GLU A 94 16.88 -20.18 -12.43
CA GLU A 94 16.57 -19.80 -13.80
C GLU A 94 16.18 -18.32 -13.84
N LEU A 95 16.67 -17.57 -14.84
CA LEU A 95 16.39 -16.15 -15.02
C LEU A 95 15.49 -15.92 -16.23
N TYR A 96 14.40 -15.20 -16.03
CA TYR A 96 13.45 -14.80 -17.07
C TYR A 96 13.44 -13.28 -17.24
N SER A 97 13.19 -12.81 -18.46
CA SER A 97 13.03 -11.38 -18.76
C SER A 97 11.96 -11.10 -19.81
N TRP A 98 11.25 -9.98 -19.69
CA TRP A 98 10.27 -9.49 -20.68
C TRP A 98 10.02 -7.98 -20.56
N GLY A 99 9.22 -7.43 -21.48
CA GLY A 99 8.88 -6.01 -21.57
C GLY A 99 9.69 -5.26 -22.63
N HIS A 100 9.96 -3.99 -22.37
CA HIS A 100 10.71 -3.11 -23.27
C HIS A 100 12.15 -3.60 -23.47
N ASN A 101 12.68 -3.54 -24.70
CA ASN A 101 14.01 -4.07 -25.03
C ASN A 101 14.85 -3.18 -25.98
N GLY A 102 14.50 -1.89 -26.13
CA GLY A 102 15.17 -1.01 -27.10
C GLY A 102 16.68 -0.84 -26.91
N TYR A 103 17.20 -1.16 -25.73
CA TYR A 103 18.62 -1.11 -25.39
C TYR A 103 19.19 -2.48 -24.98
N CYS A 104 18.53 -3.56 -25.38
CA CYS A 104 18.88 -4.95 -25.12
C CYS A 104 18.79 -5.39 -23.64
N GLN A 105 18.01 -4.70 -22.82
CA GLN A 105 17.84 -4.98 -21.39
C GLN A 105 17.23 -6.36 -21.06
N LEU A 106 16.66 -7.07 -22.05
CA LEU A 106 16.20 -8.44 -21.88
C LEU A 106 17.32 -9.48 -22.02
N GLY A 107 18.49 -9.12 -22.56
CA GLY A 107 19.63 -10.04 -22.63
C GLY A 107 19.41 -11.22 -23.59
N ASN A 108 18.44 -11.12 -24.51
CA ASN A 108 18.02 -12.17 -25.43
C ASN A 108 18.71 -12.12 -26.80
N GLY A 109 19.78 -11.33 -26.94
CA GLY A 109 20.50 -11.17 -28.21
C GLY A 109 19.82 -10.22 -29.21
N SER A 110 18.71 -9.57 -28.85
CA SER A 110 17.94 -8.68 -29.73
C SER A 110 17.61 -7.35 -29.07
N THR A 111 17.01 -6.44 -29.84
CA THR A 111 16.36 -5.20 -29.37
C THR A 111 14.84 -5.26 -29.45
N ASN A 112 14.28 -6.44 -29.76
CA ASN A 112 12.85 -6.62 -29.93
C ASN A 112 12.17 -6.71 -28.58
N GLN A 113 11.05 -6.02 -28.44
CA GLN A 113 10.20 -6.06 -27.26
C GLN A 113 9.76 -7.50 -26.95
N GLY A 114 9.80 -7.88 -25.67
CA GLY A 114 9.37 -9.20 -25.20
C GLY A 114 7.96 -9.14 -24.63
N LEU A 115 6.98 -9.74 -25.31
CA LEU A 115 5.59 -9.81 -24.84
C LEU A 115 5.33 -10.96 -23.86
N THR A 116 6.26 -11.92 -23.78
CA THR A 116 6.22 -13.06 -22.86
C THR A 116 7.60 -13.24 -22.20
N PRO A 117 7.66 -13.81 -20.98
CA PRO A 117 8.92 -14.16 -20.33
C PRO A 117 9.80 -15.06 -21.19
N TYR A 118 11.01 -14.57 -21.48
CA TYR A 118 12.07 -15.29 -22.15
C TYR A 118 13.07 -15.81 -21.13
N LEU A 119 13.40 -17.11 -21.18
CA LEU A 119 14.46 -17.70 -20.37
C LEU A 119 15.82 -17.21 -20.87
N VAL A 120 16.53 -16.43 -20.05
CA VAL A 120 17.84 -15.87 -20.38
C VAL A 120 18.92 -16.92 -20.14
N THR A 121 19.42 -17.53 -21.22
CA THR A 121 20.35 -18.66 -21.11
C THR A 121 21.80 -18.28 -21.42
N THR A 122 22.04 -17.39 -22.38
CA THR A 122 23.40 -17.03 -22.84
C THR A 122 24.30 -16.59 -21.68
N HIS A 123 25.44 -17.28 -21.51
CA HIS A 123 26.38 -17.14 -20.39
C HIS A 123 25.83 -17.43 -18.98
N LEU A 124 24.61 -17.96 -18.87
CA LEU A 124 23.94 -18.35 -17.62
C LEU A 124 23.58 -19.84 -17.53
N HIS A 125 23.74 -20.64 -18.60
CA HIS A 125 23.30 -22.04 -18.71
C HIS A 125 23.66 -22.99 -17.53
N ASN A 126 24.73 -22.71 -16.77
CA ASN A 126 25.16 -23.51 -15.60
C ASN A 126 25.35 -22.64 -14.35
N LYS A 127 24.60 -21.54 -14.25
CA LYS A 127 24.72 -20.59 -13.13
C LYS A 127 23.39 -20.49 -12.43
N ARG A 128 23.40 -20.59 -11.11
CA ARG A 128 22.21 -20.37 -10.29
C ARG A 128 22.11 -18.89 -9.93
N VAL A 129 21.11 -18.18 -10.45
CA VAL A 129 20.87 -16.78 -10.09
C VAL A 129 20.25 -16.71 -8.69
N MET A 130 20.80 -15.84 -7.83
CA MET A 130 20.40 -15.66 -6.44
C MET A 130 19.82 -14.27 -6.14
N ARG A 131 20.17 -13.27 -6.96
CA ARG A 131 19.64 -11.90 -6.86
C ARG A 131 19.67 -11.24 -8.23
N ILE A 132 18.75 -10.31 -8.44
CA ILE A 132 18.62 -9.52 -9.66
C ILE A 132 18.42 -8.05 -9.28
N ALA A 133 18.88 -7.15 -10.14
CA ALA A 133 18.59 -5.73 -10.06
C ALA A 133 18.41 -5.17 -11.48
N ALA A 134 17.56 -4.16 -11.61
CA ALA A 134 17.33 -3.49 -12.87
C ALA A 134 17.39 -1.98 -12.65
N GLY A 135 18.10 -1.27 -13.54
CA GLY A 135 18.05 0.18 -13.63
C GLY A 135 17.08 0.62 -14.71
N SER A 136 17.34 1.74 -15.39
CA SER A 136 16.44 2.25 -16.43
C SER A 136 16.27 1.29 -17.60
N HIS A 137 17.40 0.86 -18.15
CA HIS A 137 17.49 0.04 -19.35
C HIS A 137 18.69 -0.93 -19.27
N HIS A 138 19.15 -1.25 -18.07
CA HIS A 138 20.22 -2.23 -17.84
C HIS A 138 19.84 -3.16 -16.70
N SER A 139 20.44 -4.34 -16.72
CA SER A 139 20.06 -5.47 -15.89
C SER A 139 21.31 -6.08 -15.26
N LEU A 140 21.20 -6.48 -14.00
CA LEU A 140 22.22 -7.20 -13.25
C LEU A 140 21.64 -8.52 -12.71
N ALA A 141 22.45 -9.56 -12.71
CA ALA A 141 22.20 -10.79 -11.97
C ALA A 141 23.43 -11.17 -11.14
N LEU A 142 23.19 -11.59 -9.91
CA LEU A 142 24.19 -12.13 -8.99
C LEU A 142 23.99 -13.64 -8.89
N THR A 143 25.04 -14.41 -9.14
CA THR A 143 25.00 -15.88 -9.11
C THR A 143 25.36 -16.43 -7.73
N GLU A 144 25.08 -17.70 -7.48
CA GLU A 144 25.41 -18.40 -6.24
C GLU A 144 26.92 -18.38 -5.95
N GLU A 145 27.76 -18.44 -6.98
CA GLU A 145 29.22 -18.33 -6.90
C GLU A 145 29.70 -16.89 -6.61
N GLY A 146 28.79 -15.91 -6.60
CA GLY A 146 29.10 -14.52 -6.31
C GLY A 146 29.59 -13.74 -7.53
N GLU A 147 29.27 -14.21 -8.73
CA GLU A 147 29.59 -13.52 -9.97
C GLU A 147 28.48 -12.54 -10.36
N VAL A 148 28.88 -11.37 -10.85
CA VAL A 148 27.94 -10.37 -11.38
C VAL A 148 27.90 -10.47 -12.90
N MET A 149 26.70 -10.67 -13.43
CA MET A 149 26.38 -10.66 -14.85
C MET A 149 25.59 -9.39 -15.15
N ALA A 150 25.97 -8.67 -16.20
CA ALA A 150 25.37 -7.38 -16.55
C ALA A 150 25.09 -7.29 -18.06
N TRP A 151 23.96 -6.66 -18.43
CA TRP A 151 23.58 -6.44 -19.84
C TRP A 151 22.63 -5.26 -20.02
N GLY A 152 22.31 -4.93 -21.27
CA GLY A 152 21.46 -3.80 -21.65
C GLY A 152 22.23 -2.53 -22.02
N GLN A 153 21.63 -1.38 -21.74
CA GLN A 153 22.18 -0.05 -22.03
C GLN A 153 23.51 0.16 -21.33
N ASN A 154 24.50 0.73 -22.03
CA ASN A 154 25.84 0.91 -21.49
C ASN A 154 26.49 2.27 -21.84
N ASN A 155 25.70 3.26 -22.25
CA ASN A 155 26.20 4.58 -22.66
C ASN A 155 27.03 5.32 -21.60
N CYS A 156 26.87 5.01 -20.31
CA CYS A 156 27.63 5.56 -19.21
C CYS A 156 28.60 4.55 -18.57
N GLY A 157 28.70 3.34 -19.13
CA GLY A 157 29.52 2.26 -18.58
C GLY A 157 28.83 1.42 -17.50
N GLN A 158 27.52 1.52 -17.33
CA GLN A 158 26.74 0.83 -16.30
C GLN A 158 26.73 -0.71 -16.41
N VAL A 159 27.23 -1.28 -17.51
CA VAL A 159 27.45 -2.73 -17.64
C VAL A 159 28.83 -3.15 -17.10
N GLY A 160 29.76 -2.22 -16.87
CA GLY A 160 31.02 -2.49 -16.17
C GLY A 160 32.07 -3.24 -17.00
N THR A 161 32.01 -3.14 -18.33
CA THR A 161 32.88 -3.89 -19.27
C THR A 161 34.10 -3.10 -19.76
N GLY A 162 34.31 -1.88 -19.26
CA GLY A 162 35.34 -0.96 -19.76
C GLY A 162 34.99 -0.30 -21.10
N THR A 163 33.78 -0.56 -21.62
CA THR A 163 33.27 -0.01 -22.89
C THR A 163 31.96 0.73 -22.64
N THR A 164 31.47 1.44 -23.66
CA THR A 164 30.16 2.14 -23.63
C THR A 164 29.12 1.52 -24.57
N THR A 165 29.43 0.36 -25.15
CA THR A 165 28.54 -0.35 -26.08
C THR A 165 27.52 -1.18 -25.32
N ASN A 166 26.24 -1.07 -25.68
CA ASN A 166 25.17 -1.89 -25.12
C ASN A 166 25.51 -3.39 -25.26
N GLN A 167 25.18 -4.18 -24.24
CA GLN A 167 25.45 -5.62 -24.25
C GLN A 167 24.14 -6.37 -24.49
N PRO A 168 24.00 -7.10 -25.60
CA PRO A 168 22.74 -7.76 -25.94
C PRO A 168 22.50 -9.07 -25.20
N THR A 169 23.49 -9.58 -24.48
CA THR A 169 23.43 -10.80 -23.69
C THR A 169 24.18 -10.59 -22.37
N PRO A 170 23.86 -11.36 -21.30
CA PRO A 170 24.54 -11.27 -20.01
C PRO A 170 26.06 -11.42 -20.16
N ARG A 171 26.81 -10.45 -19.63
CA ARG A 171 28.27 -10.49 -19.62
C ARG A 171 28.81 -10.41 -18.20
N LYS A 172 29.78 -11.26 -17.88
CA LYS A 172 30.44 -11.24 -16.59
C LYS A 172 31.21 -9.93 -16.40
N VAL A 173 30.99 -9.28 -15.27
CA VAL A 173 31.73 -8.09 -14.85
C VAL A 173 33.04 -8.55 -14.20
N ILE A 174 34.16 -8.35 -14.91
CA ILE A 174 35.48 -8.87 -14.53
C ILE A 174 36.37 -7.80 -13.87
N PRO A 175 36.45 -6.56 -14.38
CA PRO A 175 37.41 -5.58 -13.84
C PRO A 175 37.19 -5.30 -12.35
N ASN A 176 38.26 -5.39 -11.55
CA ASN A 176 38.35 -5.10 -10.11
C ASN A 176 37.51 -5.98 -9.14
N ILE A 177 36.44 -6.62 -9.62
CA ILE A 177 35.57 -7.51 -8.83
C ILE A 177 35.63 -8.97 -9.28
N GLY A 178 36.21 -9.26 -10.43
CA GLY A 178 36.36 -10.61 -10.96
C GLY A 178 37.25 -11.49 -10.07
N GLY A 179 36.83 -12.74 -9.86
CA GLY A 179 37.53 -13.70 -9.00
C GLY A 179 37.31 -13.46 -7.50
N ARG A 180 36.48 -12.49 -7.14
CA ARG A 180 36.07 -12.19 -5.77
C ARG A 180 34.57 -12.40 -5.64
N ARG A 181 34.10 -12.64 -4.41
CA ARG A 181 32.70 -12.96 -4.15
C ARG A 181 31.89 -11.72 -3.87
N VAL A 182 30.91 -11.43 -4.73
CA VAL A 182 29.87 -10.42 -4.50
C VAL A 182 28.72 -11.03 -3.70
N VAL A 183 28.16 -10.28 -2.75
CA VAL A 183 27.04 -10.68 -1.89
C VAL A 183 25.81 -9.80 -2.03
N ASP A 184 25.96 -8.59 -2.60
CA ASP A 184 24.84 -7.70 -2.90
C ASP A 184 25.07 -6.89 -4.17
N ILE A 185 23.98 -6.55 -4.86
CA ILE A 185 23.95 -5.74 -6.07
C ILE A 185 22.76 -4.78 -6.03
N SER A 186 22.94 -3.58 -6.57
CA SER A 186 21.85 -2.62 -6.73
C SER A 186 22.05 -1.74 -7.97
N CYS A 187 20.95 -1.29 -8.56
CA CYS A 187 20.95 -0.40 -9.73
C CYS A 187 20.34 0.94 -9.35
N GLY A 188 21.03 2.03 -9.66
CA GLY A 188 20.37 3.33 -9.84
C GLY A 188 19.76 3.42 -11.24
N GLN A 189 19.39 4.61 -11.70
CA GLN A 189 18.91 4.80 -13.08
C GLN A 189 19.90 4.24 -14.11
N THR A 190 21.13 4.74 -14.07
CA THR A 190 22.18 4.46 -15.07
C THR A 190 23.51 4.18 -14.39
N SER A 191 23.46 3.66 -13.17
CA SER A 191 24.63 3.27 -12.37
C SER A 191 24.36 1.96 -11.67
N SER A 192 25.43 1.28 -11.28
CA SER A 192 25.40 -0.02 -10.65
C SER A 192 26.33 -0.02 -9.45
N MET A 193 25.94 -0.77 -8.43
CA MET A 193 26.69 -0.97 -7.20
C MET A 193 26.78 -2.45 -6.87
N ALA A 194 27.89 -2.84 -6.25
CA ALA A 194 28.08 -4.16 -5.68
C ALA A 194 28.74 -4.09 -4.30
N VAL A 195 28.38 -5.03 -3.44
CA VAL A 195 29.01 -5.26 -2.14
C VAL A 195 29.71 -6.60 -2.18
N MET A 196 30.99 -6.62 -1.82
CA MET A 196 31.81 -7.81 -1.72
C MET A 196 31.55 -8.53 -0.38
N ASP A 197 31.87 -9.82 -0.29
CA ASP A 197 31.73 -10.62 0.95
C ASP A 197 32.51 -10.07 2.15
N ASN A 198 33.60 -9.35 1.90
CA ASN A 198 34.38 -8.64 2.91
C ASN A 198 33.84 -7.23 3.24
N GLY A 199 32.68 -6.85 2.71
CA GLY A 199 32.01 -5.58 2.96
C GLY A 199 32.48 -4.39 2.12
N GLU A 200 33.42 -4.58 1.19
CA GLU A 200 33.85 -3.51 0.29
C GLU A 200 32.78 -3.16 -0.75
N VAL A 201 32.62 -1.86 -1.06
CA VAL A 201 31.65 -1.35 -2.04
C VAL A 201 32.33 -0.93 -3.33
N TYR A 202 31.75 -1.33 -4.46
CA TYR A 202 32.17 -0.98 -5.81
C TYR A 202 31.02 -0.33 -6.58
N GLY A 203 31.30 0.78 -7.28
CA GLY A 203 30.33 1.49 -8.12
C GLY A 203 30.83 1.72 -9.54
N TRP A 204 29.91 1.67 -10.51
CA TRP A 204 30.20 2.00 -11.92
C TRP A 204 28.97 2.55 -12.66
N GLY A 205 29.19 3.11 -13.85
CA GLY A 205 28.17 3.78 -14.65
C GLY A 205 28.21 5.31 -14.52
N LEU A 206 27.02 5.93 -14.61
CA LEU A 206 26.84 7.38 -14.51
C LEU A 206 27.23 7.90 -13.12
N ASN A 207 27.97 9.01 -13.08
CA ASN A 207 28.39 9.66 -11.84
C ASN A 207 28.21 11.19 -11.83
N SER A 208 27.38 11.74 -12.71
CA SER A 208 27.22 13.19 -12.85
C SER A 208 26.79 13.90 -11.56
N ASN A 209 26.11 13.21 -10.64
CA ASN A 209 25.68 13.74 -9.34
C ASN A 209 26.53 13.21 -8.17
N GLY A 210 27.63 12.50 -8.44
CA GLY A 210 28.45 11.86 -7.41
C GLY A 210 27.84 10.57 -6.87
N GLN A 211 26.85 9.97 -7.57
CA GLN A 211 26.14 8.77 -7.12
C GLN A 211 27.03 7.53 -6.98
N LEU A 212 28.26 7.55 -7.50
CA LEU A 212 29.23 6.48 -7.28
C LEU A 212 30.05 6.62 -5.98
N GLY A 213 30.02 7.78 -5.32
CA GLY A 213 30.70 7.98 -4.03
C GLY A 213 32.22 8.09 -4.12
N LEU A 214 32.77 8.40 -5.30
CA LEU A 214 34.20 8.35 -5.61
C LEU A 214 34.97 9.66 -5.36
N GLY A 215 34.34 10.65 -4.73
CA GLY A 215 34.92 11.98 -4.51
C GLY A 215 35.02 12.85 -5.76
N ASN A 216 34.32 12.47 -6.84
CA ASN A 216 34.27 13.19 -8.10
C ASN A 216 32.94 12.92 -8.83
N ASN A 217 32.74 13.56 -9.98
CA ASN A 217 31.54 13.44 -10.82
C ASN A 217 31.80 12.75 -12.17
N VAL A 218 32.84 11.92 -12.26
CA VAL A 218 33.28 11.26 -13.50
C VAL A 218 32.71 9.85 -13.59
N ASN A 219 32.07 9.53 -14.73
CA ASN A 219 31.55 8.21 -15.02
C ASN A 219 32.64 7.14 -14.94
N GLN A 220 32.29 5.93 -14.51
CA GLN A 220 33.22 4.81 -14.46
C GLN A 220 32.74 3.68 -15.36
N HIS A 221 33.55 3.32 -16.35
CA HIS A 221 33.22 2.21 -17.25
C HIS A 221 33.56 0.83 -16.67
N ASN A 222 34.28 0.81 -15.54
CA ASN A 222 34.65 -0.37 -14.79
C ASN A 222 34.23 -0.19 -13.34
N PRO A 223 33.94 -1.27 -12.59
CA PRO A 223 33.75 -1.20 -11.14
C PRO A 223 34.91 -0.47 -10.46
N CYS A 224 34.60 0.58 -9.70
CA CYS A 224 35.58 1.36 -8.96
C CYS A 224 35.26 1.30 -7.46
N ARG A 225 36.28 1.09 -6.63
CA ARG A 225 36.11 0.97 -5.17
C ARG A 225 35.73 2.31 -4.57
N VAL A 226 34.73 2.31 -3.69
CA VAL A 226 34.37 3.47 -2.86
C VAL A 226 35.34 3.55 -1.67
N THR A 227 36.50 4.16 -1.87
CA THR A 227 37.58 4.20 -0.88
C THR A 227 37.21 4.93 0.42
N ALA A 228 36.24 5.85 0.37
CA ALA A 228 35.73 6.56 1.53
C ALA A 228 35.02 5.65 2.57
N LEU A 229 34.65 4.41 2.18
CA LEU A 229 34.09 3.39 3.09
C LEU A 229 35.14 2.38 3.56
N GLN A 230 36.43 2.65 3.36
CA GLN A 230 37.49 1.75 3.82
C GLN A 230 37.42 1.56 5.34
N GLY A 231 37.44 0.29 5.77
CA GLY A 231 37.33 -0.09 7.19
C GLY A 231 35.89 -0.22 7.69
N VAL A 232 34.88 0.06 6.86
CA VAL A 232 33.47 -0.17 7.18
C VAL A 232 32.99 -1.43 6.45
N VAL A 233 32.38 -2.37 7.18
CA VAL A 233 31.83 -3.60 6.59
C VAL A 233 30.38 -3.34 6.17
N ILE A 234 30.16 -3.10 4.88
CA ILE A 234 28.82 -2.90 4.33
C ILE A 234 28.13 -4.24 4.11
N THR A 235 26.86 -4.34 4.50
CA THR A 235 26.03 -5.55 4.36
C THR A 235 24.91 -5.41 3.35
N LYS A 236 24.45 -4.18 3.11
CA LYS A 236 23.38 -3.87 2.14
C LYS A 236 23.65 -2.56 1.41
N ILE A 237 23.42 -2.54 0.10
CA ILE A 237 23.42 -1.32 -0.72
C ILE A 237 22.06 -1.17 -1.42
N VAL A 238 21.50 0.04 -1.40
CA VAL A 238 20.31 0.36 -2.20
C VAL A 238 20.54 1.66 -2.97
N CYS A 239 20.09 1.68 -4.22
CA CYS A 239 20.20 2.84 -5.09
C CYS A 239 18.81 3.45 -5.34
N GLY A 240 18.74 4.77 -5.21
CA GLY A 240 17.63 5.55 -5.71
C GLY A 240 17.86 6.01 -7.15
N TYR A 241 17.10 7.01 -7.60
CA TYR A 241 17.23 7.54 -8.95
C TYR A 241 18.68 7.95 -9.29
N ALA A 242 19.31 8.76 -8.43
CA ALA A 242 20.69 9.23 -8.61
C ALA A 242 21.43 9.39 -7.26
N HIS A 243 21.08 8.56 -6.28
CA HIS A 243 21.71 8.53 -4.96
C HIS A 243 21.82 7.09 -4.48
N SER A 244 22.64 6.86 -3.47
CA SER A 244 22.88 5.54 -2.89
C SER A 244 22.87 5.61 -1.37
N LEU A 245 22.39 4.54 -0.75
CA LEU A 245 22.43 4.31 0.69
C LEU A 245 23.16 3.00 0.97
N ALA A 246 24.01 2.98 1.99
CA ALA A 246 24.70 1.80 2.46
C ALA A 246 24.44 1.56 3.96
N LEU A 247 24.26 0.30 4.32
CA LEU A 247 24.08 -0.17 5.69
C LEU A 247 25.29 -1.01 6.10
N SER A 248 25.94 -0.68 7.23
CA SER A 248 26.99 -1.54 7.79
C SER A 248 26.43 -2.64 8.69
N ASP A 249 27.26 -3.64 8.96
CA ASP A 249 27.02 -4.67 9.98
C ASP A 249 26.79 -4.09 11.39
N GLU A 250 27.48 -2.99 11.73
CA GLU A 250 27.27 -2.22 12.96
C GLU A 250 25.96 -1.41 12.98
N GLY A 251 25.19 -1.41 11.88
CA GLY A 251 23.95 -0.66 11.73
C GLY A 251 24.15 0.84 11.54
N GLY A 252 25.30 1.24 11.01
CA GLY A 252 25.52 2.60 10.52
C GLY A 252 24.86 2.81 9.16
N LEU A 253 24.42 4.04 8.89
CA LEU A 253 23.83 4.45 7.62
C LEU A 253 24.73 5.47 6.93
N TRP A 254 25.05 5.23 5.66
CA TRP A 254 25.76 6.16 4.79
C TRP A 254 24.92 6.53 3.58
N ALA A 255 25.01 7.78 3.13
CA ALA A 255 24.33 8.28 1.95
C ALA A 255 25.26 9.14 1.09
N TRP A 256 25.10 9.05 -0.24
CA TRP A 256 25.78 9.92 -1.20
C TRP A 256 25.01 10.02 -2.54
N GLY A 257 25.44 10.95 -3.39
CA GLY A 257 24.88 11.24 -4.70
C GLY A 257 24.05 12.53 -4.73
N ALA A 258 23.01 12.52 -5.56
CA ALA A 258 22.08 13.64 -5.70
C ALA A 258 21.29 13.89 -4.41
N ASN A 259 21.04 15.16 -4.09
CA ASN A 259 20.34 15.57 -2.86
C ASN A 259 19.35 16.72 -3.05
N ASN A 260 18.93 17.01 -4.29
CA ASN A 260 18.05 18.15 -4.60
C ASN A 260 16.72 18.15 -3.81
N TYR A 261 16.27 16.99 -3.35
CA TYR A 261 15.05 16.82 -2.56
C TYR A 261 15.33 16.45 -1.09
N GLY A 262 16.59 16.43 -0.66
CA GLY A 262 16.96 16.00 0.69
C GLY A 262 17.11 14.49 0.86
N GLN A 263 17.16 13.72 -0.24
CA GLN A 263 17.18 12.25 -0.22
C GLN A 263 18.41 11.62 0.44
N LEU A 264 19.44 12.42 0.76
CA LEU A 264 20.57 11.97 1.57
C LEU A 264 20.33 12.09 3.08
N GLY A 265 19.33 12.85 3.52
CA GLY A 265 19.00 12.97 4.95
C GLY A 265 20.01 13.80 5.76
N THR A 266 20.80 14.64 5.10
CA THR A 266 21.90 15.42 5.70
C THR A 266 21.48 16.77 6.29
N GLY A 267 20.18 17.04 6.40
CA GLY A 267 19.63 18.33 6.87
C GLY A 267 19.76 19.46 5.84
N ASN A 268 20.17 19.17 4.61
CA ASN A 268 20.33 20.13 3.52
C ASN A 268 20.03 19.50 2.16
N LYS A 269 20.21 20.25 1.07
CA LYS A 269 19.96 19.82 -0.32
C LYS A 269 21.22 19.71 -1.18
N ALA A 270 22.40 19.71 -0.57
CA ALA A 270 23.66 19.66 -1.31
C ALA A 270 24.01 18.22 -1.70
N ASN A 271 24.35 18.01 -2.96
CA ASN A 271 24.87 16.72 -3.45
C ASN A 271 26.16 16.34 -2.70
N GLN A 272 26.37 15.05 -2.51
CA GLN A 272 27.58 14.53 -1.86
C GLN A 272 28.25 13.54 -2.81
N CYS A 273 29.46 13.84 -3.30
CA CYS A 273 30.21 12.89 -4.12
C CYS A 273 31.03 11.89 -3.30
N VAL A 274 30.96 11.98 -1.97
CA VAL A 274 31.54 11.04 -1.01
C VAL A 274 30.44 10.54 -0.05
N PRO A 275 30.50 9.28 0.40
CA PRO A 275 29.66 8.75 1.48
C PRO A 275 29.73 9.61 2.74
N VAL A 276 28.56 10.05 3.21
CA VAL A 276 28.40 10.77 4.48
C VAL A 276 27.58 9.89 5.42
N ARG A 277 27.98 9.82 6.70
CA ARG A 277 27.24 9.09 7.73
C ARG A 277 26.01 9.88 8.20
N VAL A 278 24.85 9.25 8.22
CA VAL A 278 23.53 9.88 8.47
C VAL A 278 22.81 9.16 9.62
N GLY A 279 21.92 9.85 10.32
CA GLY A 279 21.02 9.25 11.32
C GLY A 279 21.73 8.68 12.54
N GLN A 280 22.83 9.31 12.97
CA GLN A 280 23.63 8.83 14.11
C GLN A 280 22.85 8.84 15.44
N ASP A 281 21.84 9.69 15.52
CA ASP A 281 20.90 9.88 16.62
C ASP A 281 19.70 8.92 16.58
N LEU A 282 19.48 8.20 15.47
CA LEU A 282 18.34 7.27 15.31
C LEU A 282 18.57 5.91 15.99
N GLY A 283 19.82 5.62 16.37
CA GLY A 283 20.24 4.31 16.87
C GLY A 283 20.62 3.34 15.76
N ARG A 284 20.64 2.04 16.07
CA ARG A 284 21.06 0.99 15.12
C ARG A 284 20.03 0.82 14.00
N ILE A 285 20.46 1.04 12.76
CA ILE A 285 19.66 0.73 11.56
C ILE A 285 19.77 -0.76 11.25
N VAL A 286 18.65 -1.38 10.88
CA VAL A 286 18.55 -2.81 10.52
C VAL A 286 18.09 -3.03 9.08
N ASP A 287 17.45 -2.04 8.47
CA ASP A 287 17.09 -2.12 7.05
C ASP A 287 17.04 -0.73 6.40
N ILE A 288 17.28 -0.70 5.09
CA ILE A 288 17.27 0.50 4.24
C ILE A 288 16.55 0.23 2.93
N ALA A 289 15.88 1.26 2.41
CA ALA A 289 15.12 1.18 1.17
C ALA A 289 15.27 2.45 0.33
N SER A 290 15.43 2.24 -0.98
CA SER A 290 15.43 3.26 -2.04
C SER A 290 15.06 2.58 -3.35
N SER A 291 14.55 3.32 -4.32
CA SER A 291 14.24 2.78 -5.65
C SER A 291 14.70 3.72 -6.76
N HIS A 292 15.24 3.14 -7.83
CA HIS A 292 15.75 3.85 -9.00
C HIS A 292 14.70 4.66 -9.77
N TYR A 293 13.41 4.54 -9.45
CA TYR A 293 12.36 5.39 -10.00
C TYR A 293 12.20 6.72 -9.26
N CYS A 294 12.62 6.82 -8.00
CA CYS A 294 12.27 7.96 -7.16
C CYS A 294 13.45 8.48 -6.34
N HIS A 295 13.20 9.59 -5.67
CA HIS A 295 14.16 10.26 -4.78
C HIS A 295 13.77 10.07 -3.31
N LEU A 296 13.08 8.98 -2.98
CA LEU A 296 12.69 8.64 -1.62
C LEU A 296 13.73 7.70 -1.00
N SER A 297 14.07 7.96 0.25
CA SER A 297 14.91 7.12 1.08
C SER A 297 14.15 6.76 2.34
N ALA A 298 14.33 5.53 2.82
CA ALA A 298 13.74 5.10 4.07
C ALA A 298 14.69 4.15 4.82
N ALA A 299 14.54 4.10 6.14
CA ALA A 299 15.29 3.19 6.99
C ALA A 299 14.45 2.71 8.18
N MET A 300 14.76 1.50 8.63
CA MET A 300 14.17 0.89 9.81
C MET A 300 15.25 0.67 10.86
N THR A 301 14.92 0.99 12.11
CA THR A 301 15.80 0.81 13.27
C THR A 301 15.51 -0.52 14.00
N GLN A 302 16.42 -0.93 14.88
CA GLN A 302 16.30 -2.19 15.66
C GLN A 302 15.05 -2.27 16.56
N ASN A 303 14.42 -1.14 16.90
CA ASN A 303 13.18 -1.08 17.67
C ASN A 303 11.94 -0.93 16.75
N SER A 304 12.08 -1.29 15.47
CA SER A 304 11.02 -1.24 14.46
C SER A 304 10.46 0.16 14.17
N LYS A 305 11.14 1.25 14.60
CA LYS A 305 10.79 2.59 14.14
C LYS A 305 11.23 2.78 12.69
N ILE A 306 10.35 3.39 11.91
CA ILE A 306 10.53 3.62 10.48
C ILE A 306 10.67 5.10 10.20
N TYR A 307 11.69 5.43 9.40
CA TYR A 307 12.01 6.80 9.00
C TYR A 307 11.94 6.94 7.48
N LEU A 308 11.49 8.09 7.01
CA LEU A 308 11.52 8.47 5.60
C LEU A 308 12.13 9.85 5.39
N TRP A 309 12.73 10.08 4.23
CA TRP A 309 13.24 11.39 3.81
C TRP A 309 13.46 11.44 2.29
N GLY A 310 13.71 12.62 1.74
CA GLY A 310 13.80 12.88 0.31
C GLY A 310 12.50 13.42 -0.28
N HIS A 311 12.17 13.00 -1.50
CA HIS A 311 10.98 13.47 -2.20
C HIS A 311 9.74 12.65 -1.79
N CYS A 312 8.91 13.26 -0.95
CA CYS A 312 7.75 12.63 -0.31
C CYS A 312 6.46 13.29 -0.82
N ARG A 313 5.80 12.71 -1.82
CA ARG A 313 4.59 13.27 -2.48
C ARG A 313 4.70 14.75 -2.89
N GLY A 314 5.80 15.15 -3.51
CA GLY A 314 6.01 16.55 -3.90
C GLY A 314 6.69 17.42 -2.84
N GLN A 315 6.85 16.93 -1.62
CA GLN A 315 7.54 17.63 -0.54
C GLN A 315 8.99 17.16 -0.41
N SER A 316 9.86 18.08 -0.01
CA SER A 316 11.29 17.80 0.22
C SER A 316 11.54 17.69 1.72
N VAL A 317 11.83 16.47 2.18
CA VAL A 317 12.16 16.16 3.57
C VAL A 317 13.67 15.95 3.66
N VAL A 318 14.39 16.88 4.30
CA VAL A 318 15.86 16.93 4.27
C VAL A 318 16.56 16.14 5.37
N ALA A 319 15.81 15.64 6.35
CA ALA A 319 16.32 14.84 7.47
C ALA A 319 15.37 13.67 7.73
N PRO A 320 15.85 12.53 8.27
CA PRO A 320 15.01 11.38 8.60
C PRO A 320 13.82 11.77 9.49
N LEU A 321 12.61 11.54 9.00
CA LEU A 321 11.36 11.80 9.71
C LEU A 321 10.77 10.49 10.23
N GLU A 322 10.58 10.38 11.54
CA GLU A 322 9.94 9.21 12.17
C GLU A 322 8.48 9.09 11.72
N THR A 323 8.04 7.86 11.48
CA THR A 323 6.69 7.53 11.00
C THR A 323 6.02 6.52 11.92
N GLY A 324 4.69 6.44 11.84
CA GLY A 324 3.89 5.42 12.53
C GLY A 324 3.67 4.12 11.73
N TYR A 325 4.45 3.87 10.68
CA TYR A 325 4.27 2.71 9.80
C TYR A 325 4.89 1.43 10.37
N GLY A 326 4.34 0.28 9.97
CA GLY A 326 4.84 -1.04 10.38
C GLY A 326 5.87 -1.64 9.43
N SER A 327 5.97 -1.13 8.19
CA SER A 327 6.96 -1.61 7.21
C SER A 327 7.50 -0.51 6.29
N LEU A 328 8.68 -0.74 5.71
CA LEU A 328 9.24 0.12 4.67
C LEU A 328 8.41 0.10 3.38
N HIS A 329 7.62 -0.96 3.11
CA HIS A 329 6.74 -0.97 1.94
C HIS A 329 5.59 0.03 2.08
N GLU A 330 5.06 0.26 3.29
CA GLU A 330 4.04 1.28 3.51
C GLU A 330 4.55 2.68 3.17
N VAL A 331 5.82 2.97 3.50
CA VAL A 331 6.47 4.23 3.12
C VAL A 331 6.45 4.41 1.59
N PHE A 332 6.81 3.37 0.83
CA PHE A 332 6.84 3.45 -0.62
C PHE A 332 5.44 3.45 -1.25
N ALA A 333 4.48 2.70 -0.69
CA ALA A 333 3.11 2.69 -1.16
C ALA A 333 2.46 4.09 -1.04
N LEU A 334 2.72 4.79 0.07
CA LEU A 334 2.03 6.03 0.42
C LEU A 334 2.78 7.31 0.03
N TRP A 335 4.12 7.28 0.01
CA TRP A 335 4.96 8.48 -0.13
C TRP A 335 5.87 8.52 -1.35
N ALA A 336 6.14 7.39 -1.99
CA ALA A 336 6.92 7.39 -3.22
C ALA A 336 6.11 8.01 -4.37
N SER A 337 6.81 8.55 -5.35
CA SER A 337 6.22 9.07 -6.58
C SER A 337 7.10 8.63 -7.75
N PRO A 338 6.71 7.57 -8.49
CA PRO A 338 5.48 6.77 -8.34
C PRO A 338 5.47 5.85 -7.10
N SER A 339 4.28 5.38 -6.71
CA SER A 339 4.08 4.37 -5.64
C SER A 339 4.47 2.98 -6.15
N ILE A 340 5.71 2.57 -5.89
CA ILE A 340 6.28 1.31 -6.40
C ILE A 340 7.05 0.58 -5.30
N THR A 341 7.18 -0.74 -5.43
CA THR A 341 7.93 -1.55 -4.48
C THR A 341 9.44 -1.34 -4.63
N TYR A 342 10.20 -1.21 -3.54
CA TYR A 342 11.68 -1.16 -3.60
C TYR A 342 12.32 -2.57 -3.66
N GLN A 343 11.58 -3.58 -3.21
CA GLN A 343 11.87 -5.01 -3.32
C GLN A 343 10.54 -5.77 -3.36
N PRO A 344 10.50 -7.05 -3.77
CA PRO A 344 9.27 -7.83 -3.74
C PRO A 344 8.61 -7.85 -2.37
N LEU A 345 7.32 -7.51 -2.33
CA LEU A 345 6.48 -7.57 -1.14
C LEU A 345 6.19 -9.05 -0.82
N GLN A 346 6.59 -9.50 0.36
CA GLN A 346 6.22 -10.81 0.88
C GLN A 346 4.84 -10.70 1.54
N VAL A 347 3.84 -11.35 0.96
CA VAL A 347 2.48 -11.34 1.50
C VAL A 347 2.41 -12.40 2.59
N THR A 348 2.77 -12.02 3.82
CA THR A 348 2.53 -12.88 4.97
C THR A 348 1.06 -12.80 5.32
N SER A 349 0.31 -13.86 5.05
CA SER A 349 -1.05 -14.03 5.58
C SER A 349 -0.98 -14.36 7.07
N PHE A 350 -0.45 -13.45 7.89
CA PHE A 350 -0.90 -13.40 9.27
C PHE A 350 -2.25 -12.73 9.23
N THR A 351 -3.30 -13.55 9.13
CA THR A 351 -4.64 -13.20 9.58
C THR A 351 -4.58 -12.97 11.09
N ARG A 352 -3.87 -11.93 11.54
CA ARG A 352 -4.36 -11.24 12.72
C ARG A 352 -5.65 -10.61 12.25
N SER A 353 -6.77 -11.20 12.65
CA SER A 353 -8.03 -10.46 12.65
C SER A 353 -7.71 -9.10 13.26
N SER A 354 -8.05 -8.02 12.55
CA SER A 354 -7.89 -6.70 13.15
C SER A 354 -8.66 -6.70 14.48
N LEU A 355 -8.27 -5.87 15.44
CA LEU A 355 -9.01 -5.80 16.70
C LEU A 355 -10.52 -5.59 16.41
N ALA A 356 -10.88 -4.75 15.44
CA ALA A 356 -12.25 -4.57 15.00
C ALA A 356 -12.92 -5.85 14.48
N GLN A 357 -12.22 -6.68 13.68
CA GLN A 357 -12.76 -7.97 13.21
C GLN A 357 -12.89 -8.99 14.34
N ALA A 358 -11.92 -9.06 15.24
CA ALA A 358 -11.98 -9.92 16.41
C ALA A 358 -13.15 -9.52 17.33
N MET A 359 -13.36 -8.22 17.52
CA MET A 359 -14.48 -7.67 18.27
C MET A 359 -15.82 -7.94 17.55
N ALA A 360 -15.88 -7.77 16.23
CA ALA A 360 -17.07 -8.11 15.45
C ALA A 360 -17.51 -9.57 15.62
N LEU A 361 -16.54 -10.49 15.63
CA LEU A 361 -16.78 -11.92 15.85
C LEU A 361 -17.13 -12.25 17.31
N ALA A 362 -16.69 -11.43 18.27
CA ALA A 362 -17.03 -11.60 19.67
C ALA A 362 -18.48 -11.21 20.00
N LEU A 363 -19.14 -10.40 19.16
CA LEU A 363 -20.58 -10.14 19.32
C LEU A 363 -21.35 -11.43 19.04
N ASP A 364 -22.29 -11.79 19.92
CA ASP A 364 -23.02 -13.06 19.94
C ASP A 364 -22.20 -14.32 20.29
N ASP A 365 -20.96 -14.18 20.77
CA ASP A 365 -20.13 -15.30 21.21
C ASP A 365 -20.67 -15.95 22.51
N GLU A 366 -20.74 -17.29 22.53
CA GLU A 366 -21.28 -18.04 23.68
C GLU A 366 -20.29 -18.25 24.81
N GLU A 367 -18.99 -18.29 24.51
CA GLU A 367 -17.97 -18.63 25.50
C GLU A 367 -17.52 -17.42 26.32
N THR A 368 -17.54 -16.23 25.70
CA THR A 368 -16.93 -15.02 26.28
C THR A 368 -17.93 -13.98 26.78
N ALA A 369 -19.20 -14.04 26.35
CA ALA A 369 -20.21 -13.06 26.73
C ALA A 369 -20.63 -13.15 28.22
N ASP A 370 -20.84 -11.99 28.84
CA ASP A 370 -21.20 -11.82 30.26
C ASP A 370 -22.53 -11.04 30.45
N VAL A 371 -23.22 -10.73 29.36
CA VAL A 371 -24.57 -10.13 29.35
C VAL A 371 -25.38 -10.58 28.13
N VAL A 372 -26.69 -10.76 28.31
CA VAL A 372 -27.63 -11.11 27.24
C VAL A 372 -28.73 -10.05 27.17
N PHE A 373 -28.93 -9.45 26.00
CA PHE A 373 -30.08 -8.60 25.73
C PHE A 373 -31.19 -9.39 25.07
N VAL A 374 -32.41 -9.26 25.57
CA VAL A 374 -33.60 -9.88 25.01
C VAL A 374 -34.42 -8.79 24.31
N VAL A 375 -34.52 -8.88 22.99
CA VAL A 375 -35.22 -7.92 22.12
C VAL A 375 -36.13 -8.71 21.19
N ASP A 376 -37.44 -8.42 21.17
CA ASP A 376 -38.43 -9.18 20.36
C ASP A 376 -38.31 -10.72 20.55
N GLU A 377 -38.19 -11.19 21.80
CA GLU A 377 -37.96 -12.60 22.17
C GLU A 377 -36.65 -13.23 21.65
N ARG A 378 -35.79 -12.44 20.99
CA ARG A 378 -34.48 -12.88 20.49
C ARG A 378 -33.37 -12.43 21.44
N ARG A 379 -32.34 -13.26 21.55
CA ARG A 379 -31.20 -13.05 22.45
C ARG A 379 -30.01 -12.50 21.66
N ILE A 380 -29.38 -11.44 22.15
CA ILE A 380 -28.11 -10.90 21.66
C ILE A 380 -27.09 -10.97 22.78
N ARG A 381 -25.95 -11.62 22.56
CA ARG A 381 -24.92 -11.79 23.60
C ARG A 381 -23.82 -10.75 23.44
N ALA A 382 -23.39 -10.16 24.55
CA ALA A 382 -22.41 -9.08 24.54
C ALA A 382 -21.50 -9.10 25.78
N HIS A 383 -20.58 -8.14 25.81
CA HIS A 383 -19.52 -7.99 26.80
C HIS A 383 -19.66 -6.66 27.54
N ARG A 384 -19.92 -6.68 28.85
CA ARG A 384 -20.04 -5.50 29.71
C ARG A 384 -18.80 -4.61 29.61
N ALA A 385 -17.61 -5.20 29.55
CA ALA A 385 -16.37 -4.45 29.42
C ALA A 385 -16.36 -3.56 28.16
N VAL A 386 -16.75 -4.11 27.01
CA VAL A 386 -16.81 -3.37 25.75
C VAL A 386 -17.87 -2.27 25.82
N LEU A 387 -19.07 -2.60 26.31
CA LEU A 387 -20.18 -1.65 26.48
C LEU A 387 -19.79 -0.48 27.40
N LYS A 388 -19.15 -0.74 28.54
CA LYS A 388 -18.71 0.28 29.51
C LYS A 388 -17.56 1.13 28.96
N ILE A 389 -16.67 0.58 28.15
CA ILE A 389 -15.58 1.35 27.52
C ILE A 389 -16.13 2.29 26.46
N ARG A 390 -17.10 1.84 25.67
CA ARG A 390 -17.50 2.49 24.43
C ARG A 390 -18.76 3.35 24.54
N CYS A 391 -19.63 3.10 25.52
CA CYS A 391 -20.90 3.82 25.66
C CYS A 391 -21.09 4.34 27.09
N GLN A 392 -21.34 5.65 27.22
CA GLN A 392 -21.50 6.29 28.53
C GLN A 392 -22.78 5.84 29.25
N TYR A 393 -23.87 5.58 28.49
CA TYR A 393 -25.11 5.06 29.05
C TYR A 393 -24.87 3.72 29.77
N PHE A 394 -24.25 2.75 29.08
CA PHE A 394 -23.91 1.46 29.70
C PHE A 394 -22.89 1.58 30.83
N ARG A 395 -21.94 2.51 30.73
CA ARG A 395 -21.02 2.80 31.83
C ARG A 395 -21.76 3.18 33.11
N ASN A 396 -22.80 4.00 33.01
CA ASN A 396 -23.63 4.39 34.15
C ASN A 396 -24.57 3.27 34.60
N MET A 397 -25.18 2.55 33.64
CA MET A 397 -26.05 1.41 33.92
C MET A 397 -25.36 0.33 34.77
N PHE A 398 -24.06 0.11 34.54
CA PHE A 398 -23.28 -0.94 35.20
C PHE A 398 -22.40 -0.43 36.37
N GLN A 399 -22.72 0.70 37.02
CA GLN A 399 -21.87 1.33 38.06
C GLN A 399 -21.99 0.74 39.47
N GLU A 400 -23.05 0.01 39.83
CA GLU A 400 -23.21 -0.50 41.21
C GLU A 400 -23.55 -2.00 41.30
N HIS A 401 -22.70 -2.74 42.03
CA HIS A 401 -22.95 -4.07 42.65
C HIS A 401 -23.17 -5.32 41.77
N TRP A 402 -22.24 -5.70 40.88
CA TRP A 402 -22.40 -6.95 40.13
C TRP A 402 -21.15 -7.83 40.12
N LYS A 403 -21.25 -9.00 40.78
CA LYS A 403 -20.27 -10.09 40.73
C LYS A 403 -20.28 -10.68 39.32
N GLU A 404 -19.10 -10.90 38.74
CA GLU A 404 -18.84 -11.35 37.35
C GLU A 404 -19.42 -12.72 36.93
N ASN A 405 -20.31 -13.34 37.73
CA ASN A 405 -20.67 -14.76 37.58
C ASN A 405 -22.14 -15.07 37.24
N ASN A 406 -23.01 -14.08 37.01
CA ASN A 406 -24.38 -14.36 36.59
C ASN A 406 -24.66 -13.71 35.23
N LEU A 407 -24.90 -14.53 34.21
CA LEU A 407 -25.50 -14.12 32.93
C LEU A 407 -26.85 -13.48 33.23
N GLU A 408 -26.90 -12.16 33.20
CA GLU A 408 -28.15 -11.41 33.31
C GLU A 408 -28.80 -11.22 31.96
N GLU A 409 -30.10 -11.45 31.92
CA GLU A 409 -30.96 -11.14 30.79
C GLU A 409 -31.54 -9.73 30.98
N VAL A 410 -31.19 -8.80 30.09
CA VAL A 410 -31.70 -7.43 30.06
C VAL A 410 -32.77 -7.33 28.98
N GLU A 411 -34.00 -7.03 29.36
CA GLU A 411 -35.12 -6.91 28.44
C GLU A 411 -35.17 -5.51 27.81
N VAL A 412 -35.21 -5.44 26.47
CA VAL A 412 -35.33 -4.18 25.70
C VAL A 412 -36.67 -4.20 24.98
N LYS A 413 -37.55 -3.23 25.30
CA LYS A 413 -38.95 -3.20 24.81
C LYS A 413 -39.23 -2.13 23.76
N ASP A 414 -38.41 -1.09 23.74
CA ASP A 414 -38.71 0.13 22.96
C ASP A 414 -38.14 0.11 21.54
N TYR A 415 -37.36 -0.93 21.18
CA TYR A 415 -36.62 -0.99 19.92
C TYR A 415 -36.72 -2.36 19.27
N SER A 416 -36.72 -2.40 17.93
CA SER A 416 -36.71 -3.65 17.19
C SER A 416 -35.35 -4.36 17.32
N PHE A 417 -35.37 -5.68 17.17
CA PHE A 417 -34.15 -6.49 17.16
C PHE A 417 -33.10 -5.98 16.16
N VAL A 418 -33.52 -5.58 14.96
CA VAL A 418 -32.61 -5.11 13.90
C VAL A 418 -31.88 -3.83 14.33
N VAL A 419 -32.63 -2.89 14.89
CA VAL A 419 -32.13 -1.58 15.34
C VAL A 419 -31.19 -1.74 16.53
N PHE A 420 -31.59 -2.50 17.55
CA PHE A 420 -30.76 -2.70 18.73
C PHE A 420 -29.51 -3.53 18.44
N ARG A 421 -29.60 -4.53 17.56
CA ARG A 421 -28.42 -5.29 17.11
C ARG A 421 -27.45 -4.42 16.31
N ALA A 422 -27.95 -3.55 15.44
CA ALA A 422 -27.10 -2.60 14.71
C ALA A 422 -26.38 -1.63 15.65
N PHE A 423 -27.05 -1.20 16.73
CA PHE A 423 -26.44 -0.39 17.78
C PHE A 423 -25.29 -1.11 18.50
N LEU A 424 -25.51 -2.37 18.90
CA LEU A 424 -24.45 -3.17 19.52
C LEU A 424 -23.30 -3.43 18.54
N GLN A 425 -23.60 -3.73 17.27
CA GLN A 425 -22.56 -3.88 16.25
C GLN A 425 -21.71 -2.60 16.11
N TYR A 426 -22.35 -1.43 16.09
CA TYR A 426 -21.64 -0.14 16.08
C TYR A 426 -20.69 0.02 17.28
N ILE A 427 -21.14 -0.34 18.49
CA ILE A 427 -20.29 -0.26 19.68
C ILE A 427 -19.00 -1.09 19.52
N TYR A 428 -19.09 -2.25 18.87
CA TYR A 428 -17.97 -3.17 18.68
C TYR A 428 -17.08 -2.81 17.50
N THR A 429 -17.62 -2.24 16.42
CA THR A 429 -16.92 -2.16 15.14
C THR A 429 -16.81 -0.77 14.54
N ASP A 430 -17.42 0.27 15.13
CA ASP A 430 -17.50 1.62 14.57
C ASP A 430 -18.21 1.69 13.20
N THR A 431 -18.96 0.66 12.80
CA THR A 431 -19.62 0.58 11.49
C THR A 431 -21.10 0.32 11.61
N VAL A 432 -21.88 1.01 10.78
CA VAL A 432 -23.33 0.82 10.65
C VAL A 432 -23.66 0.51 9.19
N ASN A 433 -24.44 -0.53 8.96
CA ASN A 433 -24.99 -0.87 7.66
C ASN A 433 -26.46 -1.28 7.82
N VAL A 434 -27.35 -0.29 7.80
CA VAL A 434 -28.80 -0.46 7.96
C VAL A 434 -29.56 0.26 6.85
N SER A 435 -30.81 -0.15 6.61
CA SER A 435 -31.70 0.55 5.68
C SER A 435 -31.96 2.00 6.16
N PRO A 436 -32.32 2.95 5.27
CA PRO A 436 -32.74 4.28 5.67
C PRO A 436 -33.91 4.26 6.67
N GLU A 437 -34.80 3.29 6.57
CA GLU A 437 -35.95 3.11 7.46
C GLU A 437 -35.50 2.65 8.87
N ASP A 438 -34.60 1.68 8.95
CA ASP A 438 -34.04 1.21 10.23
C ASP A 438 -33.08 2.24 10.86
N ALA A 439 -32.43 3.08 10.04
CA ALA A 439 -31.56 4.16 10.50
C ALA A 439 -32.32 5.18 11.37
N ILE A 440 -33.65 5.27 11.22
CA ILE A 440 -34.53 6.11 12.05
C ILE A 440 -34.58 5.59 13.49
N GLY A 441 -34.82 4.28 13.64
CA GLY A 441 -34.82 3.66 14.97
C GLY A 441 -33.44 3.74 15.61
N LEU A 442 -32.38 3.61 14.81
CA LEU A 442 -31.01 3.74 15.28
C LEU A 442 -30.65 5.18 15.68
N LEU A 443 -31.19 6.18 14.98
CA LEU A 443 -31.06 7.60 15.33
C LEU A 443 -31.70 7.91 16.69
N ASP A 444 -32.85 7.29 16.97
CA ASP A 444 -33.52 7.41 18.27
C ASP A 444 -32.65 6.80 19.39
N LEU A 445 -32.13 5.58 19.19
CA LEU A 445 -31.17 4.98 20.11
C LEU A 445 -29.92 5.84 20.33
N ALA A 446 -29.38 6.42 19.26
CA ALA A 446 -28.21 7.28 19.33
C ALA A 446 -28.48 8.53 20.19
N ASN A 447 -29.65 9.15 20.05
CA ASN A 447 -30.08 10.26 20.91
C ASN A 447 -30.28 9.80 22.35
N ALA A 448 -31.01 8.71 22.57
CA ALA A 448 -31.34 8.17 23.89
C ALA A 448 -30.09 7.79 24.70
N TYR A 449 -29.07 7.24 24.05
CA TYR A 449 -27.83 6.82 24.68
C TYR A 449 -26.67 7.82 24.53
N CYS A 450 -26.96 9.00 23.96
CA CYS A 450 -26.03 10.12 23.80
C CYS A 450 -24.78 9.81 22.95
N GLU A 451 -24.95 9.06 21.86
CA GLU A 451 -23.90 8.69 20.91
C GLU A 451 -23.90 9.62 19.68
N GLU A 452 -23.23 10.77 19.81
CA GLU A 452 -23.20 11.82 18.78
C GLU A 452 -22.57 11.39 17.44
N ALA A 453 -21.57 10.50 17.46
CA ALA A 453 -20.93 10.01 16.25
C ALA A 453 -21.90 9.11 15.45
N LEU A 454 -22.61 8.21 16.14
CA LEU A 454 -23.64 7.37 15.56
C LEU A 454 -24.80 8.21 14.98
N LYS A 455 -25.23 9.25 15.72
CA LYS A 455 -26.26 10.18 15.26
C LYS A 455 -25.93 10.76 13.88
N ARG A 456 -24.69 11.25 13.71
CA ARG A 456 -24.23 11.80 12.42
C ARG A 456 -24.19 10.75 11.31
N ASP A 457 -23.80 9.53 11.62
CA ASP A 457 -23.78 8.43 10.64
C ASP A 457 -25.21 8.05 10.21
N CYS A 458 -26.17 7.99 11.14
CA CYS A 458 -27.58 7.77 10.85
C CYS A 458 -28.18 8.88 9.98
N GLU A 459 -27.97 10.15 10.33
CA GLU A 459 -28.44 11.29 9.53
C GLU A 459 -27.88 11.24 8.09
N ARG A 460 -26.62 10.83 7.92
CA ARG A 460 -25.99 10.65 6.60
C ARG A 460 -26.64 9.51 5.81
N ILE A 461 -26.89 8.35 6.44
CA ILE A 461 -27.55 7.21 5.80
C ILE A 461 -28.95 7.61 5.32
N ILE A 462 -29.74 8.26 6.18
CA ILE A 462 -31.08 8.72 5.84
C ILE A 462 -31.02 9.72 4.68
N ARG A 463 -30.12 10.71 4.73
CA ARG A 463 -29.97 11.73 3.68
C ARG A 463 -29.66 11.13 2.30
N HIS A 464 -28.85 10.08 2.24
CA HIS A 464 -28.50 9.41 0.99
C HIS A 464 -29.58 8.42 0.49
N GLY A 465 -30.50 8.00 1.36
CA GLY A 465 -31.57 7.06 1.06
C GLY A 465 -32.94 7.69 0.78
N ILE A 466 -33.02 9.02 0.69
CA ILE A 466 -34.28 9.71 0.39
C ILE A 466 -34.70 9.45 -1.06
N THR A 467 -35.94 8.96 -1.20
CA THR A 467 -36.66 8.77 -2.45
C THR A 467 -37.96 9.56 -2.41
N THR A 468 -38.66 9.69 -3.54
CA THR A 468 -39.96 10.35 -3.56
C THR A 468 -41.00 9.62 -2.71
N GLU A 469 -40.88 8.30 -2.56
CA GLU A 469 -41.78 7.46 -1.76
C GLU A 469 -41.62 7.65 -0.24
N ASN A 470 -40.39 7.84 0.26
CA ASN A 470 -40.12 7.92 1.70
C ASN A 470 -39.85 9.36 2.22
N ALA A 471 -39.69 10.35 1.33
CA ALA A 471 -39.34 11.73 1.71
C ALA A 471 -40.27 12.36 2.75
N ALA A 472 -41.58 12.14 2.64
CA ALA A 472 -42.58 12.70 3.55
C ALA A 472 -42.47 12.09 4.96
N MET A 473 -42.35 10.76 5.04
CA MET A 473 -42.12 10.04 6.29
C MET A 473 -40.82 10.52 6.97
N LEU A 474 -39.74 10.62 6.20
CA LEU A 474 -38.44 11.06 6.69
C LEU A 474 -38.44 12.52 7.17
N TYR A 475 -39.24 13.39 6.53
CA TYR A 475 -39.47 14.76 7.01
C TYR A 475 -40.17 14.78 8.38
N ALA A 476 -41.23 14.01 8.56
CA ALA A 476 -41.94 13.92 9.84
C ALA A 476 -41.04 13.39 10.96
N VAL A 477 -40.23 12.39 10.64
CA VAL A 477 -39.26 11.78 11.54
C VAL A 477 -38.17 12.77 11.95
N ALA A 478 -37.65 13.56 11.01
CA ALA A 478 -36.65 14.57 11.31
C ALA A 478 -37.16 15.62 12.31
N ILE A 479 -38.44 16.02 12.19
CA ILE A 479 -39.11 16.90 13.16
C ILE A 479 -39.23 16.22 14.53
N LYS A 480 -39.68 14.96 14.55
CA LYS A 480 -39.89 14.19 15.80
C LYS A 480 -38.60 14.09 16.63
N TYR A 481 -37.44 13.93 15.98
CA TYR A 481 -36.14 13.76 16.65
C TYR A 481 -35.28 15.03 16.66
N GLU A 482 -35.85 16.19 16.35
CA GLU A 482 -35.17 17.50 16.34
C GLU A 482 -33.90 17.53 15.46
N ALA A 483 -33.88 16.74 14.38
CA ALA A 483 -32.76 16.64 13.45
C ALA A 483 -32.84 17.74 12.38
N THR A 484 -32.49 18.97 12.77
CA THR A 484 -32.68 20.20 11.96
C THR A 484 -32.05 20.15 10.56
N GLU A 485 -30.84 19.59 10.42
CA GLU A 485 -30.21 19.46 9.11
C GLU A 485 -30.92 18.45 8.20
N LEU A 486 -31.42 17.36 8.77
CA LEU A 486 -32.15 16.34 8.04
C LEU A 486 -33.54 16.87 7.64
N GLU A 487 -34.19 17.61 8.54
CA GLU A 487 -35.48 18.26 8.29
C GLU A 487 -35.40 19.21 7.09
N GLU A 488 -34.42 20.12 7.08
CA GLU A 488 -34.22 21.07 5.98
C GLU A 488 -33.90 20.36 4.66
N PHE A 489 -33.14 19.27 4.69
CA PHE A 489 -32.84 18.48 3.50
C PHE A 489 -34.09 17.77 2.95
N CYS A 490 -34.83 17.06 3.82
CA CYS A 490 -36.09 16.39 3.45
C CYS A 490 -37.10 17.39 2.89
N PHE A 491 -37.21 18.58 3.49
CA PHE A 491 -38.08 19.65 3.03
C PHE A 491 -37.71 20.10 1.61
N ARG A 492 -36.43 20.39 1.34
CA ARG A 492 -35.96 20.81 0.01
C ARG A 492 -36.15 19.73 -1.05
N PHE A 493 -35.87 18.48 -0.70
CA PHE A 493 -36.10 17.36 -1.61
C PHE A 493 -37.58 17.24 -1.96
N ALA A 494 -38.45 17.24 -0.96
CA ALA A 494 -39.90 17.18 -1.16
C ALA A 494 -40.44 18.39 -1.94
N LEU A 495 -39.86 19.58 -1.75
CA LEU A 495 -40.21 20.79 -2.51
C LEU A 495 -39.89 20.64 -4.00
N ASN A 496 -38.72 20.09 -4.34
CA ASN A 496 -38.30 19.89 -5.74
C ASN A 496 -39.11 18.80 -6.46
N HIS A 497 -39.61 17.81 -5.73
CA HIS A 497 -40.38 16.67 -6.24
C HIS A 497 -41.85 16.70 -5.80
N MET A 498 -42.40 17.88 -5.52
CA MET A 498 -43.66 18.06 -4.80
C MET A 498 -44.84 17.32 -5.41
N THR A 499 -44.96 17.30 -6.74
CA THR A 499 -46.07 16.63 -7.44
C THR A 499 -46.10 15.14 -7.16
N GLU A 500 -44.94 14.49 -7.15
CA GLU A 500 -44.84 13.05 -6.88
C GLU A 500 -44.98 12.77 -5.39
N VAL A 501 -44.25 13.52 -4.54
CA VAL A 501 -44.26 13.32 -3.09
C VAL A 501 -45.67 13.52 -2.50
N ALA A 502 -46.42 14.53 -2.96
CA ALA A 502 -47.78 14.80 -2.47
C ALA A 502 -48.80 13.71 -2.84
N GLN A 503 -48.49 12.85 -3.81
CA GLN A 503 -49.34 11.73 -4.21
C GLN A 503 -48.99 10.41 -3.50
N THR A 504 -47.94 10.39 -2.67
CA THR A 504 -47.50 9.18 -1.97
C THR A 504 -48.36 8.88 -0.73
N GLU A 505 -48.45 7.59 -0.38
CA GLU A 505 -49.10 7.16 0.86
C GLU A 505 -48.40 7.75 2.10
N ALA A 506 -47.07 7.90 2.05
CA ALA A 506 -46.29 8.49 3.14
C ALA A 506 -46.66 9.95 3.42
N PHE A 507 -46.97 10.74 2.39
CA PHE A 507 -47.42 12.13 2.56
C PHE A 507 -48.85 12.20 3.07
N MET A 508 -49.72 11.29 2.61
CA MET A 508 -51.10 11.17 3.11
C MET A 508 -51.17 10.74 4.58
N ALA A 509 -50.17 10.02 5.07
CA ALA A 509 -50.07 9.56 6.45
C ALA A 509 -49.55 10.61 7.44
N LEU A 510 -49.13 11.81 6.97
CA LEU A 510 -48.67 12.89 7.84
C LEU A 510 -49.82 13.47 8.68
N ASP A 511 -49.52 13.91 9.90
CA ASP A 511 -50.48 14.60 10.75
C ASP A 511 -50.80 16.02 10.23
N GLU A 512 -52.01 16.50 10.53
CA GLU A 512 -52.52 17.78 10.00
C GLU A 512 -51.61 18.97 10.31
N LEU A 513 -50.93 18.97 11.47
CA LEU A 513 -50.04 20.05 11.87
C LEU A 513 -48.77 20.06 11.01
N THR A 514 -48.14 18.90 10.81
CA THR A 514 -46.96 18.76 9.95
C THR A 514 -47.26 19.14 8.51
N VAL A 515 -48.41 18.70 7.97
CA VAL A 515 -48.84 19.06 6.60
C VAL A 515 -49.05 20.57 6.48
N LYS A 516 -49.75 21.19 7.44
CA LYS A 516 -50.00 22.64 7.44
C LYS A 516 -48.70 23.43 7.48
N ASN A 517 -47.77 23.05 8.35
CA ASN A 517 -46.45 23.69 8.46
C ASN A 517 -45.63 23.50 7.17
N PHE A 518 -45.67 22.30 6.59
CA PHE A 518 -45.00 22.01 5.32
C PHE A 518 -45.54 22.89 4.19
N ILE A 519 -46.86 23.01 4.03
CA ILE A 519 -47.50 23.84 2.99
C ILE A 519 -47.18 25.33 3.21
N GLN A 520 -47.19 25.82 4.46
CA GLN A 520 -46.80 27.20 4.75
C GLN A 520 -45.35 27.49 4.37
N ARG A 521 -44.41 26.59 4.71
CA ARG A 521 -43.01 26.72 4.27
C ARG A 521 -42.90 26.64 2.75
N ALA A 522 -43.57 25.69 2.10
CA ALA A 522 -43.57 25.55 0.64
C ALA A 522 -44.07 26.82 -0.07
N ALA A 523 -45.12 27.46 0.46
CA ALA A 523 -45.64 28.72 -0.07
C ALA A 523 -44.62 29.87 0.04
N GLN A 524 -43.90 29.97 1.17
CA GLN A 524 -42.83 30.96 1.36
C GLN A 524 -41.67 30.75 0.39
N HIS A 525 -41.37 29.49 0.04
CA HIS A 525 -40.35 29.12 -0.93
C HIS A 525 -40.82 29.15 -2.39
N GLY A 526 -42.04 29.62 -2.66
CA GLY A 526 -42.52 29.88 -4.02
C GLY A 526 -43.05 28.65 -4.77
N ALA A 527 -43.33 27.54 -4.09
CA ALA A 527 -43.82 26.31 -4.71
C ALA A 527 -45.15 26.47 -5.46
N PHE A 528 -45.94 27.49 -5.10
CA PHE A 528 -47.26 27.76 -5.68
C PHE A 528 -47.28 29.03 -6.54
N LYS A 529 -46.12 29.56 -6.94
CA LYS A 529 -46.06 30.66 -7.90
C LYS A 529 -46.19 30.11 -9.32
N TYR A 530 -47.16 30.66 -10.05
CA TYR A 530 -47.43 30.39 -11.46
C TYR A 530 -46.24 30.64 -12.37
#